data_AF-A0A661A151-F1
#
_entry.id   AF-A0A661A151-F1
#
_cell.length_a   1.000
_cell.length_b   1.000
_cell.length_c   1.000
_cell.angle_alpha   90.00
_cell.angle_beta   90.00
_cell.angle_gamma   90.00
#
_symmetry.space_group_name_H-M   'P 1'
#
loop_
_entity.id
_entity.type
_entity.pdbx_description
1 polymer ?
#
loop_
_entity_poly.entity_id
_entity_poly.type
_entity_poly.pdbx_seq_one_letter_code
_entity_poly.pdbx_strand_id
1 'polypeptide(L)'
;MRSLNFLFALTLVAGLAMALLAGCSTTDPDDDHQDLLDPEVWFDGNFDGDGLILTRTEIFGPGGVLITLELLASNLEFDPATNQLQATVHVRNSSRIDLHAPGRVGISDFNPDSIRPLNATSTEDSAGRWWYDYSNALGQDDILSAGEESDGVLWILQLPGSTSFSFVAVARFAGEPERAVLGGRVFHDNNRDGHPDRDEPGGFGTVHVGYPDGRQMRTQPNEDGWWGLPAQAAGLYSVRWVAPPTASILPVCLTTPNPLQVILTPGPDGLPRSFREAHFGIDPLPCIGGDRMPIMVSDVPLDSLESDHWMLVGIEHKREADGAPERLDLTIGFSGCSENHPLVFAIQGPSLVDRLADESPPHMVATVLHDDLDELCDAWWQPTRSVDVGRLRAIWADMAGPNVPLVLEFHSLLGIRILPLD
;
A
#
# COMPACT_ATOMS: atom_id res chain seq x y z
N MET A 1 32.12 -56.07 -29.48
CA MET A 1 31.77 -55.40 -28.21
C MET A 1 32.11 -53.93 -28.42
N ARG A 2 31.20 -52.94 -28.60
CA ARG A 2 29.81 -52.75 -28.12
C ARG A 2 29.75 -52.98 -26.59
N SER A 3 29.40 -52.06 -25.70
CA SER A 3 28.60 -50.81 -25.75
C SER A 3 28.97 -49.90 -24.52
N LEU A 4 28.57 -48.63 -24.29
CA LEU A 4 27.82 -47.59 -25.03
C LEU A 4 28.06 -46.17 -24.41
N ASN A 5 27.47 -45.12 -25.01
CA ASN A 5 27.01 -43.81 -24.48
C ASN A 5 27.31 -43.36 -23.03
N PHE A 6 27.73 -42.10 -22.87
CA PHE A 6 26.81 -41.04 -22.41
C PHE A 6 27.27 -39.65 -22.90
N LEU A 7 26.31 -38.86 -23.40
CA LEU A 7 26.48 -37.51 -23.94
C LEU A 7 25.54 -36.60 -23.13
N PHE A 8 25.98 -35.50 -22.52
CA PHE A 8 25.16 -34.31 -22.18
C PHE A 8 25.98 -33.26 -21.40
N ALA A 9 26.25 -32.11 -22.04
CA ALA A 9 26.64 -30.81 -21.47
C ALA A 9 26.80 -29.84 -22.66
N LEU A 10 25.69 -29.35 -23.23
CA LEU A 10 25.05 -28.07 -22.89
C LEU A 10 25.90 -26.85 -23.27
N THR A 11 25.66 -26.36 -24.48
CA THR A 11 26.28 -25.16 -25.05
C THR A 11 25.33 -23.98 -24.93
N LEU A 12 25.64 -23.00 -24.08
CA LEU A 12 24.92 -21.71 -24.07
C LEU A 12 25.80 -20.58 -23.50
N VAL A 13 26.51 -19.85 -24.36
CA VAL A 13 27.26 -18.63 -24.00
C VAL A 13 27.19 -17.62 -25.15
N ALA A 14 27.13 -16.33 -24.79
CA ALA A 14 27.23 -15.14 -25.64
C ALA A 14 26.02 -14.85 -26.55
N GLY A 15 25.10 -14.01 -26.05
CA GLY A 15 23.93 -13.57 -26.82
C GLY A 15 23.14 -12.38 -26.26
N LEU A 16 23.74 -11.43 -25.53
CA LEU A 16 23.09 -10.14 -25.24
C LEU A 16 24.11 -9.05 -24.88
N ALA A 17 24.32 -8.07 -25.77
CA ALA A 17 25.15 -6.89 -25.52
C ALA A 17 24.84 -5.75 -26.52
N MET A 18 23.60 -5.22 -26.50
CA MET A 18 23.28 -3.92 -27.13
C MET A 18 21.90 -3.42 -26.67
N ALA A 19 21.88 -2.52 -25.66
CA ALA A 19 20.83 -1.52 -25.41
C ALA A 19 21.13 -0.77 -24.08
N LEU A 20 21.96 0.28 -24.13
CA LEU A 20 22.14 1.23 -23.01
C LEU A 20 22.17 2.66 -23.55
N LEU A 21 21.00 3.13 -23.98
CA LEU A 21 20.68 4.54 -24.20
C LEU A 21 19.18 4.75 -23.89
N ALA A 22 18.85 4.92 -22.62
CA ALA A 22 17.58 5.47 -22.16
C ALA A 22 17.92 6.59 -21.17
N GLY A 23 17.37 7.79 -21.41
CA GLY A 23 17.66 8.95 -20.58
C GLY A 23 16.87 8.91 -19.27
N CYS A 24 17.48 9.39 -18.18
CA CYS A 24 16.78 9.59 -16.93
C CYS A 24 15.82 10.78 -17.06
N SER A 25 14.53 10.52 -17.21
CA SER A 25 13.49 11.45 -16.76
C SER A 25 13.11 11.08 -15.34
N THR A 26 13.34 12.00 -14.40
CA THR A 26 12.82 11.90 -13.05
C THR A 26 11.30 12.11 -13.09
N THR A 27 10.57 11.01 -13.22
CA THR A 27 9.13 10.94 -12.90
C THR A 27 9.01 10.61 -11.42
N ASP A 28 8.28 11.44 -10.68
CA ASP A 28 7.93 11.18 -9.29
C ASP A 28 7.10 9.89 -9.19
N PRO A 29 7.44 8.93 -8.32
CA PRO A 29 6.73 7.66 -8.24
C PRO A 29 5.38 7.72 -7.50
N ASP A 30 5.05 8.84 -6.84
CA ASP A 30 3.95 8.89 -5.87
C ASP A 30 2.56 9.27 -6.43
N ASP A 31 2.45 9.74 -7.68
CA ASP A 31 1.20 10.36 -8.19
C ASP A 31 0.41 9.51 -9.21
N ASP A 32 1.04 8.49 -9.83
CA ASP A 32 0.48 7.80 -11.03
C ASP A 32 -0.25 6.47 -10.72
N HIS A 33 -0.65 6.24 -9.46
CA HIS A 33 -1.24 4.98 -8.99
C HIS A 33 -2.64 5.09 -8.35
N GLN A 34 -3.21 6.28 -8.19
CA GLN A 34 -4.58 6.45 -7.67
C GLN A 34 -5.67 6.30 -8.75
N ASP A 35 -5.33 6.54 -10.02
CA ASP A 35 -6.29 6.77 -11.11
C ASP A 35 -6.90 5.48 -11.73
N LEU A 36 -6.53 4.28 -11.23
CA LEU A 36 -7.02 2.97 -11.74
C LEU A 36 -8.30 2.45 -11.08
N LEU A 37 -8.83 3.15 -10.07
CA LEU A 37 -10.03 2.74 -9.32
C LEU A 37 -11.22 3.71 -9.47
N ASP A 38 -11.06 4.83 -10.18
CA ASP A 38 -12.19 5.71 -10.51
C ASP A 38 -13.06 5.07 -11.62
N PRO A 39 -14.39 4.98 -11.46
CA PRO A 39 -15.28 4.59 -12.54
C PRO A 39 -15.30 5.61 -13.68
N GLU A 40 -14.78 5.24 -14.85
CA GLU A 40 -14.97 5.97 -16.10
C GLU A 40 -16.29 5.58 -16.78
N VAL A 41 -17.07 6.56 -17.25
CA VAL A 41 -18.20 6.36 -18.18
C VAL A 41 -17.94 7.14 -19.47
N TRP A 42 -18.00 6.47 -20.62
CA TRP A 42 -17.68 7.08 -21.92
C TRP A 42 -18.96 7.37 -22.73
N PHE A 43 -18.90 8.40 -23.57
CA PHE A 43 -20.02 8.90 -24.38
C PHE A 43 -19.53 9.33 -25.77
N ASP A 44 -20.36 9.10 -26.79
CA ASP A 44 -20.17 9.67 -28.13
C ASP A 44 -21.01 10.94 -28.26
N GLY A 45 -20.36 12.10 -28.42
CA GLY A 45 -21.02 13.39 -28.59
C GLY A 45 -21.11 13.81 -30.06
N ASN A 46 -22.25 14.39 -30.46
CA ASN A 46 -22.45 14.96 -31.78
C ASN A 46 -23.34 16.20 -31.74
N PHE A 47 -22.87 17.30 -32.34
CA PHE A 47 -23.65 18.50 -32.62
C PHE A 47 -23.99 18.53 -34.12
N ASP A 48 -25.27 18.64 -34.47
CA ASP A 48 -25.74 18.64 -35.87
C ASP A 48 -26.10 20.04 -36.41
N GLY A 49 -26.10 21.07 -35.56
CA GLY A 49 -26.53 22.42 -35.86
C GLY A 49 -27.76 22.86 -35.06
N ASP A 50 -28.65 21.93 -34.74
CA ASP A 50 -29.91 22.18 -34.01
C ASP A 50 -29.85 21.64 -32.57
N GLY A 51 -29.07 20.58 -32.32
CA GLY A 51 -28.96 19.96 -30.99
C GLY A 51 -27.58 19.36 -30.70
N LEU A 52 -27.26 19.25 -29.40
CA LEU A 52 -26.10 18.52 -28.89
C LEU A 52 -26.58 17.16 -28.35
N ILE A 53 -26.32 16.09 -29.09
CA ILE A 53 -26.71 14.72 -28.75
C ILE A 53 -25.51 14.03 -28.08
N LEU A 54 -25.74 13.47 -26.90
CA LEU A 54 -24.74 12.72 -26.13
C LEU A 54 -25.21 11.27 -26.00
N THR A 55 -24.59 10.38 -26.76
CA THR A 55 -24.96 8.96 -26.83
C THR A 55 -24.19 8.17 -25.77
N ARG A 56 -24.94 7.52 -24.88
CA ARG A 56 -24.42 6.80 -23.71
C ARG A 56 -23.79 5.46 -24.09
N THR A 57 -22.59 5.19 -23.56
CA THR A 57 -22.01 3.84 -23.50
C THR A 57 -22.10 3.30 -22.06
N GLU A 58 -22.57 2.07 -21.89
CA GLU A 58 -22.66 1.41 -20.57
C GLU A 58 -21.30 0.81 -20.17
N ILE A 59 -20.86 1.06 -18.93
CA ILE A 59 -19.55 0.58 -18.43
C ILE A 59 -19.69 -0.03 -17.03
N PHE A 60 -18.88 -1.06 -16.78
CA PHE A 60 -18.72 -1.70 -15.47
C PHE A 60 -17.68 -0.91 -14.66
N GLY A 61 -18.10 -0.35 -13.54
CA GLY A 61 -17.19 0.24 -12.56
C GLY A 61 -16.39 -0.84 -11.79
N PRO A 62 -15.49 -0.40 -10.90
CA PRO A 62 -14.76 -1.31 -9.99
C PRO A 62 -15.70 -2.27 -9.27
N GLY A 63 -15.29 -3.54 -9.15
CA GLY A 63 -16.14 -4.59 -8.56
C GLY A 63 -17.32 -5.05 -9.42
N GLY A 64 -17.43 -4.59 -10.68
CA GLY A 64 -18.46 -5.05 -11.62
C GLY A 64 -19.84 -4.40 -11.42
N VAL A 65 -19.91 -3.29 -10.69
CA VAL A 65 -21.15 -2.52 -10.53
C VAL A 65 -21.43 -1.76 -11.82
N LEU A 66 -22.64 -1.91 -12.37
CA LEU A 66 -23.05 -1.18 -13.57
C LEU A 66 -23.32 0.29 -13.20
N ILE A 67 -22.46 1.18 -13.67
CA ILE A 67 -22.65 2.63 -13.54
C ILE A 67 -23.31 3.13 -14.81
N THR A 68 -24.16 4.14 -14.66
CA THR A 68 -25.07 4.57 -15.71
C THR A 68 -25.34 6.05 -15.52
N LEU A 69 -24.83 6.83 -16.45
CA LEU A 69 -24.90 8.27 -16.47
C LEU A 69 -25.56 8.73 -17.77
N GLU A 70 -26.25 9.86 -17.70
CA GLU A 70 -26.71 10.62 -18.86
C GLU A 70 -26.06 12.00 -18.79
N LEU A 71 -25.49 12.48 -19.91
CA LEU A 71 -25.11 13.88 -20.04
C LEU A 71 -26.23 14.61 -20.77
N LEU A 72 -26.76 15.66 -20.16
CA LEU A 72 -27.94 16.38 -20.63
C LEU A 72 -27.55 17.82 -20.97
N ALA A 73 -27.57 18.14 -22.27
CA ALA A 73 -27.28 19.49 -22.76
C ALA A 73 -28.57 20.34 -22.83
N SER A 74 -28.50 21.55 -22.30
CA SER A 74 -29.56 22.57 -22.34
C SER A 74 -28.99 23.95 -22.69
N ASN A 75 -29.85 24.94 -22.91
CA ASN A 75 -29.47 26.33 -23.21
C ASN A 75 -28.44 26.47 -24.34
N LEU A 76 -28.62 25.71 -25.43
CA LEU A 76 -27.71 25.67 -26.55
C LEU A 76 -27.79 26.97 -27.37
N GLU A 77 -26.74 27.79 -27.34
CA GLU A 77 -26.66 29.08 -28.03
C GLU A 77 -25.38 29.18 -28.87
N PHE A 78 -25.53 29.44 -30.17
CA PHE A 78 -24.41 29.70 -31.08
C PHE A 78 -24.33 31.20 -31.38
N ASP A 79 -23.22 31.83 -31.01
CA ASP A 79 -22.92 33.22 -31.39
C ASP A 79 -22.13 33.25 -32.71
N PRO A 80 -22.72 33.71 -33.84
CA PRO A 80 -22.03 33.81 -35.12
C PRO A 80 -21.00 34.96 -35.17
N ALA A 81 -21.00 35.90 -34.22
CA ALA A 81 -20.00 36.97 -34.17
C ALA A 81 -18.66 36.48 -33.63
N THR A 82 -18.67 35.53 -32.69
CA THR A 82 -17.47 34.91 -32.11
C THR A 82 -17.21 33.48 -32.62
N ASN A 83 -18.17 32.86 -33.32
CA ASN A 83 -18.21 31.42 -33.64
C ASN A 83 -18.10 30.53 -32.39
N GLN A 84 -18.74 30.92 -31.28
CA GLN A 84 -18.77 30.14 -30.05
C GLN A 84 -20.11 29.44 -29.88
N LEU A 85 -20.05 28.15 -29.53
CA LEU A 85 -21.20 27.39 -29.05
C LEU A 85 -21.15 27.34 -27.53
N GLN A 86 -22.22 27.76 -26.89
CA GLN A 86 -22.44 27.66 -25.46
C GLN A 86 -23.50 26.59 -25.19
N ALA A 87 -23.26 25.73 -24.22
CA ALA A 87 -24.21 24.73 -23.74
C ALA A 87 -24.12 24.61 -22.22
N THR A 88 -25.24 24.53 -21.52
CA THR A 88 -25.27 24.12 -20.12
C THR A 88 -25.38 22.59 -20.09
N VAL A 89 -24.38 21.90 -19.55
CA VAL A 89 -24.37 20.43 -19.48
C VAL A 89 -24.54 19.98 -18.04
N HIS A 90 -25.48 19.04 -17.84
CA HIS A 90 -25.75 18.41 -16.55
C HIS A 90 -25.34 16.94 -16.63
N VAL A 91 -24.94 16.35 -15.50
CA VAL A 91 -24.82 14.90 -15.35
C VAL A 91 -26.01 14.39 -14.56
N ARG A 92 -26.77 13.44 -15.12
CA ARG A 92 -27.78 12.68 -14.37
C ARG A 92 -27.26 11.30 -14.04
N ASN A 93 -27.28 10.95 -12.75
CA ASN A 93 -27.00 9.61 -12.28
C ASN A 93 -28.23 8.72 -12.45
N SER A 94 -28.29 7.96 -13.54
CA SER A 94 -29.35 6.99 -13.81
C SER A 94 -29.01 5.57 -13.29
N SER A 95 -27.99 5.45 -12.42
CA SER A 95 -27.54 4.19 -11.84
C SER A 95 -28.32 3.80 -10.57
N ARG A 96 -27.79 2.86 -9.78
CA ARG A 96 -28.34 2.46 -8.47
C ARG A 96 -27.38 2.72 -7.30
N ILE A 97 -26.26 3.36 -7.57
CA ILE A 97 -25.30 3.79 -6.56
C ILE A 97 -25.19 5.30 -6.61
N ASP A 98 -24.75 5.88 -5.50
CA ASP A 98 -24.45 7.30 -5.44
C ASP A 98 -23.04 7.55 -6.00
N LEU A 99 -22.79 8.75 -6.52
CA LEU A 99 -21.52 9.16 -7.12
C LEU A 99 -21.01 10.39 -6.38
N HIS A 100 -19.71 10.49 -6.13
CA HIS A 100 -19.17 11.46 -5.19
C HIS A 100 -18.15 12.41 -5.84
N ALA A 101 -17.92 13.54 -5.18
CA ALA A 101 -16.83 14.44 -5.52
C ALA A 101 -15.45 13.79 -5.20
N PRO A 102 -14.40 14.05 -6.00
CA PRO A 102 -14.41 14.92 -7.18
C PRO A 102 -15.13 14.30 -8.39
N GLY A 103 -15.95 15.10 -9.06
CA GLY A 103 -16.63 14.75 -10.31
C GLY A 103 -16.06 15.57 -11.46
N ARG A 104 -15.68 14.94 -12.56
CA ARG A 104 -15.06 15.61 -13.72
C ARG A 104 -15.51 14.99 -15.04
N VAL A 105 -15.77 15.82 -16.06
CA VAL A 105 -16.10 15.36 -17.43
C VAL A 105 -15.06 15.89 -18.41
N GLY A 106 -14.31 14.98 -19.01
CA GLY A 106 -13.30 15.26 -20.04
C GLY A 106 -13.89 15.11 -21.43
N ILE A 107 -13.49 15.97 -22.37
CA ILE A 107 -13.85 15.86 -23.79
C ILE A 107 -12.62 15.88 -24.70
N SER A 108 -12.62 15.01 -25.72
CA SER A 108 -11.50 14.74 -26.63
C SER A 108 -11.99 14.36 -28.03
N ASP A 109 -11.05 14.03 -28.93
CA ASP A 109 -11.33 13.37 -30.22
C ASP A 109 -12.33 14.12 -31.13
N PHE A 110 -12.24 15.45 -31.11
CA PHE A 110 -13.08 16.32 -31.94
C PHE A 110 -12.88 16.06 -33.43
N ASN A 111 -13.98 15.97 -34.17
CA ASN A 111 -14.01 15.93 -35.63
C ASN A 111 -14.98 17.01 -36.15
N PRO A 112 -14.50 18.09 -36.78
CA PRO A 112 -13.10 18.34 -37.14
C PRO A 112 -12.22 18.65 -35.93
N ASP A 113 -10.92 18.36 -36.05
CA ASP A 113 -9.87 18.56 -35.03
C ASP A 113 -9.57 20.04 -34.68
N SER A 114 -10.37 20.97 -35.21
CA SER A 114 -10.27 22.42 -35.04
C SER A 114 -11.24 22.99 -34.00
N ILE A 115 -12.13 22.17 -33.42
CA ILE A 115 -12.93 22.57 -32.25
C ILE A 115 -12.01 22.78 -31.04
N ARG A 116 -12.19 23.85 -30.27
CA ARG A 116 -11.40 24.12 -29.06
C ARG A 116 -12.31 24.47 -27.87
N PRO A 117 -12.27 23.69 -26.78
CA PRO A 117 -12.84 24.12 -25.50
C PRO A 117 -12.18 25.42 -25.02
N LEU A 118 -12.98 26.38 -24.57
CA LEU A 118 -12.50 27.71 -24.14
C LEU A 118 -12.50 27.93 -22.62
N ASN A 119 -13.24 27.10 -21.88
CA ASN A 119 -13.48 27.29 -20.45
C ASN A 119 -13.42 25.99 -19.63
N ALA A 120 -12.71 24.98 -20.13
CA ALA A 120 -12.37 23.80 -19.35
C ALA A 120 -11.54 24.19 -18.11
N THR A 121 -11.76 23.49 -16.99
CA THR A 121 -11.08 23.75 -15.71
C THR A 121 -9.60 23.37 -15.77
N SER A 122 -9.22 22.36 -16.56
CA SER A 122 -7.83 22.02 -16.87
C SER A 122 -7.55 22.09 -18.37
N THR A 123 -6.28 22.25 -18.71
CA THR A 123 -5.78 22.03 -20.07
C THR A 123 -5.81 20.54 -20.44
N GLU A 124 -5.59 20.30 -21.73
CA GLU A 124 -5.38 18.98 -22.35
C GLU A 124 -4.39 18.11 -21.55
N ASP A 125 -4.84 16.92 -21.13
CA ASP A 125 -4.00 15.91 -20.48
C ASP A 125 -3.16 15.08 -21.48
N SER A 126 -2.39 14.12 -20.99
CA SER A 126 -1.58 13.21 -21.84
C SER A 126 -2.41 12.34 -22.81
N ALA A 127 -3.72 12.26 -22.61
CA ALA A 127 -4.68 11.54 -23.45
C ALA A 127 -5.50 12.46 -24.37
N GLY A 128 -5.21 13.76 -24.42
CA GLY A 128 -5.89 14.71 -25.31
C GLY A 128 -7.21 15.27 -24.77
N ARG A 129 -7.50 15.12 -23.46
CA ARG A 129 -8.81 15.45 -22.87
C ARG A 129 -8.79 16.82 -22.17
N TRP A 130 -9.84 17.59 -22.41
CA TRP A 130 -10.10 18.87 -21.75
C TRP A 130 -11.16 18.67 -20.66
N TRP A 131 -10.81 18.88 -19.39
CA TRP A 131 -11.67 18.53 -18.25
C TRP A 131 -12.49 19.69 -17.71
N TYR A 132 -13.78 19.43 -17.48
CA TYR A 132 -14.71 20.28 -16.76
C TYR A 132 -14.94 19.71 -15.35
N ASP A 133 -14.78 20.55 -14.33
CA ASP A 133 -15.04 20.20 -12.94
C ASP A 133 -16.54 20.31 -12.62
N TYR A 134 -17.11 19.22 -12.13
CA TYR A 134 -18.49 19.08 -11.67
C TYR A 134 -18.57 18.89 -10.15
N SER A 135 -17.46 18.87 -9.41
CA SER A 135 -17.43 18.54 -7.98
C SER A 135 -18.37 19.44 -7.16
N ASN A 136 -18.37 20.74 -7.44
CA ASN A 136 -19.25 21.74 -6.79
C ASN A 136 -20.68 21.80 -7.39
N ALA A 137 -21.04 20.84 -8.26
CA ALA A 137 -22.35 20.72 -8.89
C ALA A 137 -23.09 19.42 -8.50
N LEU A 138 -22.49 18.58 -7.64
CA LEU A 138 -23.06 17.31 -7.18
C LEU A 138 -23.89 17.55 -5.91
N GLY A 139 -25.14 18.00 -6.09
CA GLY A 139 -26.05 18.25 -4.98
C GLY A 139 -25.59 19.41 -4.07
N GLN A 140 -26.01 19.37 -2.80
CA GLN A 140 -25.57 20.31 -1.75
C GLN A 140 -24.62 19.66 -0.72
N ASP A 141 -24.37 18.37 -0.91
CA ASP A 141 -23.66 17.44 -0.03
C ASP A 141 -22.47 16.76 -0.73
N ASP A 142 -22.10 17.24 -1.92
CA ASP A 142 -21.03 16.70 -2.78
C ASP A 142 -21.31 15.25 -3.27
N ILE A 143 -22.59 14.87 -3.32
CA ILE A 143 -23.11 13.58 -3.76
C ILE A 143 -24.11 13.80 -4.89
N LEU A 144 -23.99 13.00 -5.96
CA LEU A 144 -25.00 12.86 -7.00
C LEU A 144 -25.72 11.53 -6.81
N SER A 145 -26.85 11.56 -6.10
CA SER A 145 -27.59 10.38 -5.66
C SER A 145 -28.18 9.58 -6.83
N ALA A 146 -28.53 8.31 -6.61
CA ALA A 146 -29.22 7.51 -7.61
C ALA A 146 -30.57 8.14 -8.05
N GLY A 147 -30.65 8.56 -9.31
CA GLY A 147 -31.79 9.27 -9.93
C GLY A 147 -31.66 10.80 -9.94
N GLU A 148 -30.59 11.36 -9.38
CA GLU A 148 -30.35 12.80 -9.26
C GLU A 148 -29.66 13.39 -10.50
N GLU A 149 -29.77 14.71 -10.66
CA GLU A 149 -29.18 15.49 -11.76
C GLU A 149 -28.37 16.65 -11.17
N SER A 150 -27.15 16.83 -11.67
CA SER A 150 -26.22 17.86 -11.21
C SER A 150 -26.73 19.26 -11.55
N ASP A 151 -26.20 20.26 -10.83
CA ASP A 151 -26.22 21.63 -11.35
C ASP A 151 -25.50 21.68 -12.71
N GLY A 152 -25.89 22.66 -13.53
CA GLY A 152 -25.45 22.77 -14.92
C GLY A 152 -24.10 23.46 -15.06
N VAL A 153 -23.11 22.77 -15.62
CA VAL A 153 -21.80 23.34 -15.94
C VAL A 153 -21.82 23.92 -17.35
N LEU A 154 -21.43 25.19 -17.49
CA LEU A 154 -21.35 25.86 -18.79
C LEU A 154 -20.15 25.32 -19.59
N TRP A 155 -20.39 24.85 -20.80
CA TRP A 155 -19.37 24.51 -21.80
C TRP A 155 -19.36 25.58 -22.89
N ILE A 156 -18.20 26.12 -23.20
CA ILE A 156 -17.97 27.09 -24.29
C ILE A 156 -16.97 26.48 -25.26
N LEU A 157 -17.38 26.26 -26.51
CA LEU A 157 -16.59 25.65 -27.56
C LEU A 157 -16.39 26.64 -28.72
N GLN A 158 -15.14 26.88 -29.10
CA GLN A 158 -14.79 27.62 -30.30
C GLN A 158 -14.94 26.72 -31.52
N LEU A 159 -15.75 27.18 -32.48
CA LEU A 159 -15.95 26.54 -33.78
C LEU A 159 -15.16 27.28 -34.88
N PRO A 160 -14.72 26.59 -35.94
CA PRO A 160 -14.20 27.21 -37.16
C PRO A 160 -15.30 27.78 -38.08
N GLY A 161 -16.58 27.63 -37.70
CA GLY A 161 -17.77 28.09 -38.42
C GLY A 161 -19.03 27.38 -37.93
N SER A 162 -20.19 27.60 -38.56
CA SER A 162 -21.46 26.95 -38.20
C SER A 162 -21.56 25.51 -38.74
N THR A 163 -20.62 24.64 -38.34
CA THR A 163 -20.52 23.24 -38.81
C THR A 163 -20.85 22.25 -37.70
N SER A 164 -21.51 21.16 -38.07
CA SER A 164 -21.67 19.98 -37.21
C SER A 164 -20.30 19.39 -36.83
N PHE A 165 -20.19 18.83 -35.63
CA PHE A 165 -18.98 18.16 -35.15
C PHE A 165 -19.31 16.98 -34.23
N SER A 166 -18.42 16.00 -34.17
CA SER A 166 -18.46 14.92 -33.17
C SER A 166 -17.27 15.00 -32.22
N PHE A 167 -17.36 14.34 -31.07
CA PHE A 167 -16.31 14.24 -30.05
C PHE A 167 -16.57 13.03 -29.15
N VAL A 168 -15.59 12.67 -28.33
CA VAL A 168 -15.74 11.69 -27.25
C VAL A 168 -15.78 12.45 -25.93
N ALA A 169 -16.64 12.01 -25.01
CA ALA A 169 -16.62 12.47 -23.63
C ALA A 169 -16.39 11.30 -22.67
N VAL A 170 -15.75 11.58 -21.53
CA VAL A 170 -15.56 10.63 -20.44
C VAL A 170 -15.86 11.33 -19.12
N ALA A 171 -16.75 10.76 -18.32
CA ALA A 171 -17.02 11.22 -16.97
C ALA A 171 -16.28 10.32 -15.97
N ARG A 172 -15.63 10.95 -14.99
CA ARG A 172 -15.04 10.31 -13.81
C ARG A 172 -15.68 10.90 -12.58
N PHE A 173 -16.00 10.04 -11.63
CA PHE A 173 -16.46 10.40 -10.31
C PHE A 173 -15.64 9.59 -9.32
N ALA A 174 -15.38 10.14 -8.14
CA ALA A 174 -15.09 9.27 -7.01
C ALA A 174 -16.24 8.25 -6.85
N GLY A 175 -15.87 7.00 -6.59
CA GLY A 175 -16.85 6.00 -6.13
C GLY A 175 -17.46 6.39 -4.78
N GLU A 176 -18.33 5.54 -4.23
CA GLU A 176 -18.71 5.61 -2.81
C GLU A 176 -17.42 5.83 -1.98
N PRO A 177 -17.28 6.95 -1.23
CA PRO A 177 -16.00 7.50 -0.81
C PRO A 177 -15.20 6.40 -0.15
N GLU A 178 -14.03 6.07 -0.73
CA GLU A 178 -13.34 4.77 -0.53
C GLU A 178 -13.51 4.32 0.91
N ARG A 179 -14.40 3.35 1.15
CA ARG A 179 -14.73 2.93 2.52
C ARG A 179 -13.44 2.49 3.17
N ALA A 180 -12.96 3.30 4.11
CA ALA A 180 -11.56 3.33 4.47
C ALA A 180 -11.02 1.92 4.68
N VAL A 181 -9.95 1.58 3.98
CA VAL A 181 -9.44 0.21 3.96
C VAL A 181 -8.43 0.07 5.08
N LEU A 182 -8.66 -0.91 5.96
CA LEU A 182 -7.59 -1.49 6.76
C LEU A 182 -7.00 -2.65 5.96
N GLY A 183 -5.73 -2.54 5.59
CA GLY A 183 -5.08 -3.49 4.70
C GLY A 183 -3.56 -3.43 4.79
N GLY A 184 -2.94 -4.27 3.97
CA GLY A 184 -1.50 -4.40 3.88
C GLY A 184 -1.11 -5.55 2.99
N ARG A 185 0.12 -6.03 3.18
CA ARG A 185 0.71 -7.09 2.36
C ARG A 185 1.28 -8.18 3.25
N VAL A 186 0.94 -9.43 2.96
CA VAL A 186 1.68 -10.60 3.45
C VAL A 186 2.72 -10.92 2.38
N PHE A 187 3.98 -11.05 2.73
CA PHE A 187 5.07 -11.19 1.76
C PHE A 187 6.16 -12.13 2.27
N HIS A 188 6.92 -12.73 1.36
CA HIS A 188 8.11 -13.51 1.69
C HIS A 188 9.30 -12.58 1.81
N ASP A 189 9.62 -12.21 3.05
CA ASP A 189 10.62 -11.22 3.42
C ASP A 189 12.03 -11.84 3.37
N ASN A 190 12.66 -11.76 2.19
CA ASN A 190 13.93 -12.43 1.88
C ASN A 190 15.13 -11.66 2.43
N ASN A 191 15.04 -10.33 2.49
CA ASN A 191 16.10 -9.46 3.00
C ASN A 191 16.06 -9.36 4.55
N ARG A 192 14.88 -9.59 5.15
CA ARG A 192 14.49 -9.56 6.56
C ARG A 192 14.33 -8.18 7.18
N ASP A 193 14.12 -7.14 6.40
CA ASP A 193 14.00 -5.76 6.86
C ASP A 193 12.60 -5.40 7.41
N GLY A 194 11.59 -6.25 7.23
CA GLY A 194 10.22 -6.01 7.69
C GLY A 194 9.36 -5.16 6.76
N HIS A 195 9.89 -4.72 5.62
CA HIS A 195 9.23 -3.89 4.62
C HIS A 195 8.95 -4.67 3.32
N PRO A 196 7.79 -4.48 2.67
CA PRO A 196 7.42 -5.25 1.48
C PRO A 196 8.16 -4.76 0.23
N ASP A 197 9.18 -5.48 -0.22
CA ASP A 197 9.94 -5.14 -1.43
C ASP A 197 9.20 -5.53 -2.73
N ARG A 198 9.56 -4.86 -3.83
CA ARG A 198 8.91 -5.02 -5.15
C ARG A 198 9.12 -6.41 -5.77
N ASP A 199 10.29 -7.00 -5.57
CA ASP A 199 10.66 -8.32 -6.12
C ASP A 199 10.33 -9.48 -5.17
N GLU A 200 9.80 -9.19 -3.98
CA GLU A 200 9.44 -10.22 -3.02
C GLU A 200 8.11 -10.91 -3.37
N PRO A 201 8.03 -12.25 -3.29
CA PRO A 201 6.79 -12.98 -3.56
C PRO A 201 5.68 -12.67 -2.56
N GLY A 202 4.43 -12.68 -3.05
CA GLY A 202 3.24 -12.64 -2.21
C GLY A 202 3.15 -13.83 -1.26
N GLY A 203 2.85 -13.55 0.01
CA GLY A 203 2.66 -14.54 1.06
C GLY A 203 1.20 -14.98 1.20
N PHE A 204 0.98 -16.23 1.57
CA PHE A 204 -0.34 -16.87 1.63
C PHE A 204 -0.72 -17.20 3.09
N GLY A 205 -2.02 -17.15 3.42
CA GLY A 205 -2.49 -17.43 4.78
C GLY A 205 -3.89 -16.90 5.04
N THR A 206 -4.20 -16.54 6.28
CA THR A 206 -5.45 -15.86 6.63
C THR A 206 -5.16 -14.72 7.60
N VAL A 207 -5.64 -13.52 7.28
CA VAL A 207 -5.57 -12.35 8.16
C VAL A 207 -6.87 -12.29 8.96
N HIS A 208 -6.75 -12.26 10.28
CA HIS A 208 -7.85 -12.07 11.23
C HIS A 208 -7.85 -10.60 11.68
N VAL A 209 -9.00 -9.93 11.61
CA VAL A 209 -9.16 -8.54 12.04
C VAL A 209 -10.21 -8.47 13.14
N GLY A 210 -9.81 -7.95 14.30
CA GLY A 210 -10.70 -7.51 15.38
C GLY A 210 -11.02 -6.02 15.21
N TYR A 211 -12.30 -5.69 15.22
CA TYR A 211 -12.83 -4.33 15.06
C TYR A 211 -13.03 -3.64 16.43
N PRO A 212 -13.10 -2.29 16.48
CA PRO A 212 -13.37 -1.54 17.71
C PRO A 212 -14.68 -1.91 18.43
N ASP A 213 -15.67 -2.42 17.69
CA ASP A 213 -16.97 -2.90 18.19
C ASP A 213 -16.90 -4.32 18.82
N GLY A 214 -15.73 -4.96 18.81
CA GLY A 214 -15.51 -6.33 19.26
C GLY A 214 -15.87 -7.41 18.24
N ARG A 215 -16.34 -7.04 17.04
CA ARG A 215 -16.56 -7.97 15.93
C ARG A 215 -15.22 -8.49 15.40
N GLN A 216 -15.25 -9.69 14.82
CA GLN A 216 -14.10 -10.25 14.11
C GLN A 216 -14.47 -10.57 12.67
N MET A 217 -13.55 -10.29 11.75
CA MET A 217 -13.60 -10.74 10.37
C MET A 217 -12.30 -11.46 9.99
N ARG A 218 -12.33 -12.14 8.83
CA ARG A 218 -11.18 -12.82 8.27
C ARG A 218 -11.14 -12.54 6.77
N THR A 219 -9.94 -12.37 6.24
CA THR A 219 -9.68 -12.25 4.81
C THR A 219 -8.48 -13.09 4.42
N GLN A 220 -8.29 -13.29 3.12
CA GLN A 220 -7.13 -13.96 2.55
C GLN A 220 -6.40 -12.98 1.65
N PRO A 221 -5.05 -12.95 1.67
CA PRO A 221 -4.26 -12.26 0.67
C PRO A 221 -4.59 -12.74 -0.75
N ASN A 222 -4.45 -11.86 -1.73
CA ASN A 222 -4.46 -12.23 -3.15
C ASN A 222 -3.12 -12.90 -3.57
N GLU A 223 -2.95 -13.20 -4.85
CA GLU A 223 -1.75 -13.87 -5.38
C GLU A 223 -0.45 -13.05 -5.18
N ASP A 224 -0.56 -11.72 -5.14
CA ASP A 224 0.54 -10.77 -4.91
C ASP A 224 0.80 -10.49 -3.41
N GLY A 225 0.01 -11.10 -2.52
CA GLY A 225 0.10 -10.96 -1.07
C GLY A 225 -0.72 -9.81 -0.47
N TRP A 226 -1.40 -9.01 -1.28
CA TRP A 226 -2.20 -7.88 -0.80
C TRP A 226 -3.51 -8.32 -0.16
N TRP A 227 -3.87 -7.71 0.95
CA TRP A 227 -5.13 -7.92 1.67
C TRP A 227 -5.74 -6.60 2.10
N GLY A 228 -7.07 -6.57 2.24
CA GLY A 228 -7.79 -5.43 2.77
C GLY A 228 -9.18 -5.80 3.25
N LEU A 229 -9.71 -5.02 4.19
CA LEU A 229 -11.09 -5.06 4.64
C LEU A 229 -11.62 -3.63 4.84
N PRO A 230 -12.90 -3.35 4.50
CA PRO A 230 -13.52 -2.08 4.83
C PRO A 230 -13.59 -1.86 6.35
N ALA A 231 -12.97 -0.79 6.82
CA ALA A 231 -13.21 -0.20 8.11
C ALA A 231 -14.57 0.52 8.11
N GLN A 232 -15.25 0.47 9.25
CA GLN A 232 -16.60 1.03 9.40
C GLN A 232 -16.67 2.12 10.48
N ALA A 233 -15.60 2.27 11.28
CA ALA A 233 -15.46 3.26 12.32
C ALA A 233 -13.98 3.56 12.56
N ALA A 234 -13.69 4.78 13.02
CA ALA A 234 -12.41 5.10 13.64
C ALA A 234 -12.23 4.33 14.96
N GLY A 235 -10.99 4.15 15.41
CA GLY A 235 -10.63 3.46 16.65
C GLY A 235 -9.56 2.39 16.48
N LEU A 236 -9.31 1.64 17.55
CA LEU A 236 -8.28 0.60 17.63
C LEU A 236 -8.75 -0.73 17.01
N TYR A 237 -8.01 -1.21 16.03
CA TYR A 237 -8.15 -2.53 15.40
C TYR A 237 -7.01 -3.44 15.87
N SER A 238 -7.27 -4.75 15.94
CA SER A 238 -6.22 -5.76 16.09
C SER A 238 -6.13 -6.63 14.85
N VAL A 239 -4.95 -6.73 14.26
CA VAL A 239 -4.72 -7.49 13.02
C VAL A 239 -3.78 -8.64 13.34
N ARG A 240 -4.13 -9.86 12.96
CA ARG A 240 -3.29 -11.04 13.18
C ARG A 240 -3.21 -11.89 11.91
N TRP A 241 -2.01 -12.10 11.39
CA TRP A 241 -1.80 -13.12 10.36
C TRP A 241 -1.70 -14.52 10.98
N VAL A 242 -2.29 -15.50 10.30
CA VAL A 242 -2.27 -16.91 10.68
C VAL A 242 -1.82 -17.73 9.48
N ALA A 243 -0.71 -18.45 9.66
CA ALA A 243 -0.20 -19.41 8.70
C ALA A 243 -1.27 -20.46 8.33
N PRO A 244 -1.37 -20.88 7.07
CA PRO A 244 -2.39 -21.83 6.65
C PRO A 244 -2.11 -23.24 7.23
N PRO A 245 -3.14 -24.04 7.53
CA PRO A 245 -2.96 -25.36 8.15
C PRO A 245 -2.09 -26.35 7.36
N THR A 246 -1.86 -26.09 6.08
CA THR A 246 -1.05 -26.91 5.17
C THR A 246 0.46 -26.59 5.24
N ALA A 247 0.89 -25.55 5.95
CA ALA A 247 2.30 -25.28 6.26
C ALA A 247 2.89 -26.25 7.31
N SER A 248 2.28 -27.43 7.47
CA SER A 248 2.30 -28.32 8.65
C SER A 248 3.59 -29.10 8.90
N ILE A 249 4.73 -28.61 8.43
CA ILE A 249 6.05 -29.25 8.63
C ILE A 249 6.97 -28.42 9.52
N LEU A 250 6.90 -27.08 9.46
CA LEU A 250 7.77 -26.18 10.22
C LEU A 250 7.01 -24.92 10.67
N PRO A 251 7.25 -24.37 11.88
CA PRO A 251 6.66 -23.10 12.29
C PRO A 251 7.21 -21.96 11.44
N VAL A 252 6.30 -21.11 10.96
CA VAL A 252 6.64 -19.89 10.23
C VAL A 252 7.07 -18.82 11.22
N CYS A 253 8.21 -18.19 10.97
CA CYS A 253 8.62 -16.98 11.67
C CYS A 253 8.32 -15.72 10.85
N LEU A 254 8.23 -14.60 11.55
CA LEU A 254 7.99 -13.29 10.97
C LEU A 254 9.13 -12.33 11.29
N THR A 255 9.21 -11.29 10.49
CA THR A 255 10.12 -10.14 10.60
C THR A 255 9.37 -8.90 11.12
N THR A 256 8.09 -8.80 10.77
CA THR A 256 7.10 -7.83 11.27
C THR A 256 6.37 -8.31 12.54
N PRO A 257 5.78 -7.42 13.36
CA PRO A 257 4.97 -7.80 14.51
C PRO A 257 3.69 -8.57 14.14
N ASN A 258 3.28 -9.50 15.01
CA ASN A 258 2.04 -10.25 14.85
C ASN A 258 1.53 -10.77 16.23
N PRO A 259 0.37 -10.31 16.73
CA PRO A 259 -0.54 -9.36 16.09
C PRO A 259 0.03 -7.93 15.98
N LEU A 260 -0.54 -7.15 15.08
CA LEU A 260 -0.45 -5.69 15.02
C LEU A 260 -1.62 -5.06 15.77
N GLN A 261 -1.40 -3.86 16.30
CA GLN A 261 -2.42 -2.94 16.77
C GLN A 261 -2.39 -1.72 15.83
N VAL A 262 -3.56 -1.26 15.38
CA VAL A 262 -3.67 -0.17 14.39
C VAL A 262 -4.79 0.76 14.80
N ILE A 263 -4.50 2.04 15.03
CA ILE A 263 -5.53 3.07 15.24
C ILE A 263 -5.89 3.71 13.90
N LEU A 264 -7.15 3.58 13.50
CA LEU A 264 -7.70 4.40 12.43
C LEU A 264 -8.22 5.70 13.02
N THR A 265 -7.55 6.81 12.72
CA THR A 265 -7.99 8.14 13.15
C THR A 265 -9.20 8.61 12.33
N PRO A 266 -10.13 9.39 12.92
CA PRO A 266 -11.23 9.98 12.18
C PRO A 266 -10.73 11.13 11.28
N GLY A 267 -11.26 11.19 10.06
CA GLY A 267 -11.12 12.31 9.15
C GLY A 267 -11.98 13.52 9.55
N PRO A 268 -11.94 14.62 8.76
CA PRO A 268 -12.72 15.84 9.02
C PRO A 268 -14.25 15.62 9.03
N ASP A 269 -14.70 14.57 8.36
CA ASP A 269 -16.08 14.07 8.26
C ASP A 269 -16.47 13.11 9.39
N GLY A 270 -15.51 12.69 10.23
CA GLY A 270 -15.69 11.69 11.29
C GLY A 270 -15.61 10.23 10.82
N LEU A 271 -15.39 9.98 9.53
CA LEU A 271 -15.15 8.62 9.01
C LEU A 271 -13.70 8.19 9.29
N PRO A 272 -13.40 6.89 9.45
CA PRO A 272 -12.01 6.44 9.54
C PRO A 272 -11.20 6.84 8.30
N ARG A 273 -9.89 7.08 8.45
CA ARG A 273 -8.94 7.10 7.34
C ARG A 273 -8.46 5.68 7.00
N SER A 274 -8.10 5.45 5.74
CA SER A 274 -7.47 4.19 5.30
C SER A 274 -6.09 4.02 5.94
N PHE A 275 -5.72 2.78 6.26
CA PHE A 275 -4.37 2.39 6.66
C PHE A 275 -3.99 1.14 5.87
N ARG A 276 -3.02 1.27 4.97
CA ARG A 276 -2.61 0.22 4.02
C ARG A 276 -1.25 -0.40 4.35
N GLU A 277 -0.68 -0.05 5.51
CA GLU A 277 0.66 -0.46 5.95
C GLU A 277 0.66 -1.64 6.95
N ALA A 278 -0.46 -2.35 7.12
CA ALA A 278 -0.55 -3.48 8.07
C ALA A 278 0.07 -4.76 7.46
N HIS A 279 1.39 -4.73 7.29
CA HIS A 279 2.15 -5.76 6.59
C HIS A 279 2.55 -6.94 7.49
N PHE A 280 2.80 -8.09 6.85
CA PHE A 280 3.26 -9.33 7.50
C PHE A 280 4.39 -9.98 6.68
N GLY A 281 5.63 -9.65 7.03
CA GLY A 281 6.84 -10.24 6.45
C GLY A 281 7.13 -11.63 7.02
N ILE A 282 7.22 -12.62 6.13
CA ILE A 282 7.50 -14.03 6.44
C ILE A 282 8.99 -14.29 6.24
N ASP A 283 9.72 -14.62 7.32
CA ASP A 283 11.14 -15.00 7.24
C ASP A 283 11.28 -16.31 6.44
N PRO A 284 12.18 -16.40 5.44
CA PRO A 284 12.51 -17.65 4.76
C PRO A 284 13.07 -18.74 5.70
N LEU A 285 13.58 -18.37 6.87
CA LEU A 285 14.05 -19.30 7.90
C LEU A 285 12.90 -19.76 8.81
N PRO A 286 12.67 -21.08 8.94
CA PRO A 286 11.76 -21.63 9.94
C PRO A 286 12.32 -21.39 11.34
N CYS A 287 11.44 -21.25 12.34
CA CYS A 287 11.85 -21.12 13.74
C CYS A 287 11.19 -22.16 14.65
N ILE A 288 11.73 -22.33 15.85
CA ILE A 288 11.26 -23.36 16.79
C ILE A 288 10.59 -22.67 17.98
N GLY A 289 9.26 -22.73 18.03
CA GLY A 289 8.43 -22.11 19.08
C GLY A 289 7.73 -20.84 18.62
N GLY A 290 6.41 -20.76 18.83
CA GLY A 290 5.55 -19.71 18.26
C GLY A 290 5.49 -18.38 19.04
N ASP A 291 6.03 -18.34 20.26
CA ASP A 291 5.96 -17.18 21.16
C ASP A 291 7.33 -16.50 21.29
N ARG A 292 7.92 -16.12 20.14
CA ARG A 292 9.18 -15.36 20.05
C ARG A 292 8.94 -14.02 19.37
N MET A 293 9.73 -13.00 19.73
CA MET A 293 9.69 -11.73 18.99
C MET A 293 10.14 -11.95 17.54
N PRO A 294 9.55 -11.23 16.57
CA PRO A 294 10.12 -11.07 15.25
C PRO A 294 11.54 -10.51 15.34
N ILE A 295 12.38 -10.89 14.38
CA ILE A 295 13.73 -10.34 14.22
C ILE A 295 13.74 -9.62 12.88
N MET A 296 14.18 -8.37 12.89
CA MET A 296 14.21 -7.47 11.75
C MET A 296 15.65 -7.01 11.53
N VAL A 297 16.12 -7.00 10.29
CA VAL A 297 17.49 -6.63 9.90
C VAL A 297 17.45 -5.23 9.29
N SER A 298 17.92 -4.25 10.04
CA SER A 298 17.97 -2.85 9.60
C SER A 298 19.15 -2.63 8.64
N ASP A 299 18.88 -2.00 7.49
CA ASP A 299 19.90 -1.48 6.57
C ASP A 299 20.40 -0.09 7.02
N VAL A 300 19.50 0.74 7.56
CA VAL A 300 19.78 2.02 8.21
C VAL A 300 20.35 1.86 9.63
N PRO A 301 21.03 2.88 10.19
CA PRO A 301 21.41 2.91 11.60
C PRO A 301 20.21 2.74 12.55
N LEU A 302 20.35 1.92 13.59
CA LEU A 302 19.26 1.65 14.55
C LEU A 302 18.79 2.88 15.34
N ASP A 303 19.59 3.94 15.43
CA ASP A 303 19.23 5.23 16.02
C ASP A 303 18.46 6.16 15.06
N SER A 304 18.31 5.74 13.81
CA SER A 304 17.51 6.41 12.77
C SER A 304 16.16 5.72 12.51
N LEU A 305 15.89 4.60 13.17
CA LEU A 305 14.59 3.93 13.16
C LEU A 305 13.61 4.67 14.07
N GLU A 306 12.38 4.85 13.61
CA GLU A 306 11.30 5.39 14.43
C GLU A 306 10.89 4.35 15.49
N SER A 307 10.93 4.77 16.76
CA SER A 307 10.54 3.94 17.91
C SER A 307 10.31 4.83 19.12
N ASP A 308 9.24 4.55 19.83
CA ASP A 308 8.87 5.22 21.08
C ASP A 308 9.67 4.71 22.28
N HIS A 309 9.52 5.42 23.39
CA HIS A 309 10.31 5.21 24.59
C HIS A 309 9.99 3.88 25.30
N TRP A 310 10.97 2.98 25.29
CA TRP A 310 10.99 1.77 26.10
C TRP A 310 12.25 1.68 26.98
N MET A 311 12.23 0.81 27.98
CA MET A 311 13.31 0.62 28.95
C MET A 311 13.64 -0.87 29.14
N LEU A 312 14.92 -1.25 29.05
CA LEU A 312 15.36 -2.57 29.46
C LEU A 312 15.28 -2.72 30.99
N VAL A 313 14.37 -3.55 31.48
CA VAL A 313 14.24 -3.88 32.91
C VAL A 313 15.15 -5.05 33.30
N GLY A 314 15.29 -6.04 32.42
CA GLY A 314 16.10 -7.22 32.67
C GLY A 314 16.41 -8.01 31.40
N ILE A 315 17.48 -8.79 31.45
CA ILE A 315 17.94 -9.63 30.34
C ILE A 315 18.49 -10.94 30.90
N GLU A 316 18.04 -12.07 30.36
CA GLU A 316 18.43 -13.40 30.83
C GLU A 316 18.67 -14.34 29.65
N HIS A 317 19.92 -14.78 29.48
CA HIS A 317 20.28 -15.75 28.46
C HIS A 317 20.05 -17.18 28.98
N LYS A 318 19.14 -17.92 28.34
CA LYS A 318 18.74 -19.27 28.74
C LYS A 318 19.14 -20.31 27.70
N ARG A 319 20.16 -21.09 28.06
CA ARG A 319 20.45 -22.41 27.47
C ARG A 319 19.45 -23.41 28.04
N GLU A 320 18.40 -23.69 27.29
CA GLU A 320 17.41 -24.71 27.70
C GLU A 320 18.02 -26.13 27.64
N ALA A 321 17.50 -27.01 28.49
CA ALA A 321 17.87 -28.43 28.46
C ALA A 321 17.20 -29.16 27.29
N ASP A 322 17.64 -30.40 27.04
CA ASP A 322 16.94 -31.39 26.21
C ASP A 322 16.66 -30.97 24.74
N GLY A 323 17.47 -30.06 24.18
CA GLY A 323 17.44 -29.68 22.77
C GLY A 323 16.37 -28.65 22.39
N ALA A 324 15.74 -28.01 23.38
CA ALA A 324 14.94 -26.80 23.14
C ALA A 324 15.85 -25.64 22.65
N PRO A 325 15.32 -24.72 21.83
CA PRO A 325 16.11 -23.62 21.28
C PRO A 325 16.54 -22.65 22.37
N GLU A 326 17.83 -22.31 22.37
CA GLU A 326 18.43 -21.30 23.24
C GLU A 326 17.75 -19.94 23.02
N ARG A 327 17.47 -19.24 24.12
CA ARG A 327 16.66 -18.02 24.09
C ARG A 327 17.23 -16.88 24.92
N LEU A 328 16.99 -15.67 24.46
CA LEU A 328 17.29 -14.44 25.18
C LEU A 328 15.97 -13.85 25.69
N ASP A 329 15.72 -13.96 27.00
CA ASP A 329 14.53 -13.38 27.63
C ASP A 329 14.81 -11.91 27.98
N LEU A 330 14.05 -11.00 27.39
CA LEU A 330 14.08 -9.56 27.60
C LEU A 330 12.86 -9.15 28.43
N THR A 331 13.05 -8.55 29.59
CA THR A 331 11.97 -7.86 30.31
C THR A 331 12.03 -6.39 29.94
N ILE A 332 10.97 -5.92 29.27
CA ILE A 332 10.91 -4.63 28.58
C ILE A 332 9.79 -3.82 29.22
N GLY A 333 10.09 -2.59 29.63
CA GLY A 333 9.10 -1.64 30.13
C GLY A 333 8.74 -0.62 29.06
N PHE A 334 7.45 -0.38 28.80
CA PHE A 334 6.98 0.59 27.80
C PHE A 334 5.61 1.17 28.19
N SER A 335 5.24 2.29 27.58
CA SER A 335 3.88 2.87 27.60
C SER A 335 3.13 2.46 26.33
N GLY A 336 1.89 1.98 26.44
CA GLY A 336 1.06 1.65 25.27
C GLY A 336 -0.30 1.08 25.66
N CYS A 337 -1.18 0.79 24.69
CA CYS A 337 -2.56 0.40 25.00
C CYS A 337 -2.71 -1.00 25.64
N SER A 338 -1.71 -1.89 25.58
CA SER A 338 -1.83 -3.23 26.19
C SER A 338 -0.51 -3.95 26.52
N GLU A 339 -0.54 -4.90 27.47
CA GLU A 339 0.61 -5.79 27.78
C GLU A 339 1.07 -6.66 26.60
N ASN A 340 0.21 -6.79 25.57
CA ASN A 340 0.42 -7.57 24.35
C ASN A 340 0.69 -6.67 23.13
N HIS A 341 1.01 -5.39 23.36
CA HIS A 341 1.43 -4.47 22.31
C HIS A 341 2.64 -5.05 21.55
N PRO A 342 2.67 -4.89 20.21
CA PRO A 342 3.73 -5.43 19.35
C PRO A 342 5.11 -4.93 19.74
N LEU A 343 6.11 -5.80 19.61
CA LEU A 343 7.53 -5.47 19.82
C LEU A 343 8.35 -6.27 18.81
N VAL A 344 9.34 -5.61 18.20
CA VAL A 344 10.27 -6.23 17.24
C VAL A 344 11.69 -6.17 17.78
N PHE A 345 12.48 -7.23 17.58
CA PHE A 345 13.90 -7.23 17.90
C PHE A 345 14.70 -6.83 16.66
N ALA A 346 14.98 -5.54 16.52
CA ALA A 346 15.75 -5.01 15.39
C ALA A 346 17.26 -5.20 15.62
N ILE A 347 17.94 -5.67 14.58
CA ILE A 347 19.38 -5.92 14.57
C ILE A 347 20.02 -5.23 13.37
N GLN A 348 21.28 -4.83 13.52
CA GLN A 348 22.09 -4.29 12.43
C GLN A 348 23.37 -5.12 12.30
N GLY A 349 23.71 -5.47 11.06
CA GLY A 349 24.99 -6.11 10.74
C GLY A 349 26.18 -5.15 10.93
N PRO A 350 27.43 -5.66 10.93
CA PRO A 350 28.59 -4.80 11.07
C PRO A 350 28.67 -3.85 9.87
N SER A 351 28.88 -2.55 10.15
CA SER A 351 28.88 -1.53 9.10
C SER A 351 30.01 -1.78 8.11
N LEU A 352 29.90 -1.21 6.91
CA LEU A 352 30.98 -1.31 5.91
C LEU A 352 32.31 -0.76 6.45
N VAL A 353 32.25 0.21 7.37
CA VAL A 353 33.43 0.79 8.03
C VAL A 353 34.04 -0.21 9.01
N ASP A 354 33.23 -0.89 9.83
CA ASP A 354 33.70 -1.90 10.79
C ASP A 354 34.32 -3.10 10.07
N ARG A 355 33.76 -3.51 8.92
CA ARG A 355 34.33 -4.57 8.07
C ARG A 355 35.70 -4.21 7.48
N LEU A 356 36.06 -2.93 7.44
CA LEU A 356 37.35 -2.43 6.94
C LEU A 356 38.33 -2.05 8.08
N ALA A 357 37.83 -1.90 9.31
CA ALA A 357 38.63 -1.60 10.49
C ALA A 357 39.06 -2.91 11.19
N ASP A 358 40.27 -3.38 10.84
CA ASP A 358 40.90 -4.64 11.31
C ASP A 358 41.20 -4.70 12.84
N GLU A 359 40.66 -3.77 13.64
CA GLU A 359 41.00 -3.57 15.06
C GLU A 359 39.89 -3.96 16.06
N SER A 360 38.68 -4.28 15.60
CA SER A 360 37.57 -4.70 16.47
C SER A 360 36.86 -5.96 15.94
N PRO A 361 36.45 -6.91 16.80
CA PRO A 361 35.57 -7.99 16.36
C PRO A 361 34.24 -7.37 15.89
N PRO A 362 33.69 -7.81 14.75
CA PRO A 362 32.38 -7.36 14.31
C PRO A 362 31.34 -7.76 15.36
N HIS A 363 30.46 -6.83 15.69
CA HIS A 363 29.38 -7.01 16.65
C HIS A 363 28.03 -6.81 15.95
N MET A 364 27.00 -7.44 16.46
CA MET A 364 25.62 -7.21 16.06
C MET A 364 25.05 -6.13 16.97
N VAL A 365 24.77 -4.94 16.45
CA VAL A 365 24.02 -3.95 17.22
C VAL A 365 22.56 -4.39 17.26
N ALA A 366 21.88 -4.22 18.38
CA ALA A 366 20.48 -4.58 18.52
C ALA A 366 19.70 -3.61 19.40
N THR A 367 18.42 -3.45 19.11
CA THR A 367 17.45 -2.68 19.89
C THR A 367 16.12 -3.41 19.93
N VAL A 368 15.19 -2.94 20.76
CA VAL A 368 13.78 -3.25 20.59
C VAL A 368 13.14 -2.08 19.86
N LEU A 369 12.29 -2.36 18.88
CA LEU A 369 11.37 -1.37 18.34
C LEU A 369 10.03 -1.52 19.07
N HIS A 370 9.54 -0.38 19.52
CA HIS A 370 8.24 -0.16 20.10
C HIS A 370 7.61 0.97 19.29
N ASP A 371 6.56 0.67 18.54
CA ASP A 371 5.92 1.58 17.60
C ASP A 371 4.50 1.83 18.11
N ASP A 372 4.29 3.00 18.73
CA ASP A 372 3.00 3.32 19.34
C ASP A 372 1.98 3.86 18.32
N LEU A 373 2.38 4.22 17.10
CA LEU A 373 1.49 4.75 16.04
C LEU A 373 0.55 5.88 16.51
N ASP A 374 1.05 6.81 17.35
CA ASP A 374 0.26 7.84 18.05
C ASP A 374 -0.81 7.24 19.02
N GLU A 375 -0.53 6.09 19.66
CA GLU A 375 -1.39 5.48 20.68
C GLU A 375 -1.49 6.41 21.90
N LEU A 376 -2.64 7.07 22.08
CA LEU A 376 -2.98 7.97 23.21
C LEU A 376 -3.12 7.24 24.58
N CYS A 377 -2.30 6.23 24.86
CA CYS A 377 -2.41 5.28 25.96
C CYS A 377 -1.21 5.33 26.92
N ASP A 378 -1.29 6.16 27.97
CA ASP A 378 -0.25 6.31 29.02
C ASP A 378 -0.11 5.10 29.99
N ALA A 379 -0.53 3.89 29.61
CA ALA A 379 -0.49 2.72 30.48
C ALA A 379 0.89 2.03 30.44
N TRP A 380 1.54 1.88 31.59
CA TRP A 380 2.87 1.27 31.71
C TRP A 380 2.80 -0.25 31.87
N TRP A 381 3.52 -0.97 31.00
CA TRP A 381 3.61 -2.43 30.98
C TRP A 381 5.05 -2.90 31.19
N GLN A 382 5.23 -4.13 31.69
CA GLN A 382 6.55 -4.75 31.88
C GLN A 382 6.59 -6.25 31.51
N PRO A 383 6.20 -6.65 30.28
CA PRO A 383 6.28 -8.04 29.88
C PRO A 383 7.71 -8.55 29.74
N THR A 384 7.85 -9.87 29.87
CA THR A 384 9.01 -10.60 29.35
C THR A 384 8.69 -11.13 27.95
N ARG A 385 9.60 -10.94 27.01
CA ARG A 385 9.57 -11.46 25.64
C ARG A 385 10.84 -12.27 25.37
N SER A 386 10.79 -13.24 24.47
CA SER A 386 11.95 -14.09 24.14
C SER A 386 12.39 -13.89 22.69
N VAL A 387 13.70 -13.82 22.45
CA VAL A 387 14.32 -13.92 21.12
C VAL A 387 14.94 -15.31 20.94
N ASP A 388 14.84 -15.88 19.73
CA ASP A 388 15.50 -17.14 19.37
C ASP A 388 16.99 -16.88 19.06
N VAL A 389 17.89 -17.37 19.93
CA VAL A 389 19.34 -17.18 19.78
C VAL A 389 19.90 -18.05 18.66
N GLY A 390 19.27 -19.18 18.35
CA GLY A 390 19.60 -20.00 17.18
C GLY A 390 19.35 -19.24 15.87
N ARG A 391 18.22 -18.55 15.76
CA ARG A 391 17.88 -17.67 14.62
C ARG A 391 18.85 -16.47 14.53
N LEU A 392 19.17 -15.81 15.65
CA LEU A 392 20.18 -14.74 15.66
C LEU A 392 21.56 -15.21 15.15
N ARG A 393 22.03 -16.40 15.57
CA ARG A 393 23.28 -16.96 15.05
C ARG A 393 23.22 -17.30 13.56
N ALA A 394 22.08 -17.76 13.05
CA ALA A 394 21.90 -18.03 11.62
C ALA A 394 22.00 -16.73 10.79
N ILE A 395 21.28 -15.68 11.18
CA ILE A 395 21.35 -14.37 10.50
C ILE A 395 22.76 -13.77 10.62
N TRP A 396 23.42 -13.91 11.77
CA TRP A 396 24.82 -13.49 11.94
C TRP A 396 25.79 -14.23 11.01
N ALA A 397 25.63 -15.55 10.89
CA ALA A 397 26.45 -16.38 10.00
C ALA A 397 26.28 -15.98 8.52
N ASP A 398 25.07 -15.57 8.11
CA ASP A 398 24.81 -15.03 6.77
C ASP A 398 25.47 -13.64 6.57
N MET A 399 25.40 -12.75 7.56
CA MET A 399 25.91 -11.36 7.46
C MET A 399 27.43 -11.21 7.59
N ALA A 400 28.04 -11.98 8.50
CA ALA A 400 29.44 -11.85 8.93
C ALA A 400 30.29 -13.11 8.66
N GLY A 401 29.66 -14.28 8.48
CA GLY A 401 30.31 -15.55 8.19
C GLY A 401 30.23 -16.57 9.35
N PRO A 402 30.19 -17.88 9.06
CA PRO A 402 29.78 -18.92 10.02
C PRO A 402 30.79 -19.25 11.14
N ASN A 403 31.96 -18.60 11.16
CA ASN A 403 33.00 -18.79 12.18
C ASN A 403 33.31 -17.51 12.96
N VAL A 404 32.52 -16.45 12.76
CA VAL A 404 32.67 -15.18 13.46
C VAL A 404 31.86 -15.24 14.77
N PRO A 405 32.49 -15.08 15.95
CA PRO A 405 31.77 -15.11 17.21
C PRO A 405 30.65 -14.06 17.26
N LEU A 406 29.49 -14.41 17.84
CA LEU A 406 28.37 -13.49 17.98
C LEU A 406 28.50 -12.71 19.29
N VAL A 407 28.88 -11.43 19.16
CA VAL A 407 28.80 -10.44 20.23
C VAL A 407 27.61 -9.53 19.94
N LEU A 408 26.61 -9.55 20.83
CA LEU A 408 25.43 -8.71 20.76
C LEU A 408 25.68 -7.42 21.55
N GLU A 409 25.62 -6.28 20.88
CA GLU A 409 25.64 -4.95 21.51
C GLU A 409 24.21 -4.41 21.57
N PHE A 410 23.57 -4.55 22.73
CA PHE A 410 22.18 -4.16 22.93
C PHE A 410 22.08 -2.71 23.43
N HIS A 411 21.39 -1.87 22.67
CA HIS A 411 21.18 -0.45 22.92
C HIS A 411 19.86 -0.22 23.66
N SER A 412 19.83 0.75 24.58
CA SER A 412 18.63 1.10 25.36
C SER A 412 18.76 2.51 25.96
N LEU A 413 17.66 3.10 26.44
CA LEU A 413 17.69 4.37 27.18
C LEU A 413 18.56 4.35 28.45
N LEU A 414 18.88 3.16 29.00
CA LEU A 414 19.79 2.98 30.14
C LEU A 414 21.26 2.75 29.72
N GLY A 415 21.57 2.99 28.44
CA GLY A 415 22.86 2.78 27.82
C GLY A 415 23.05 1.36 27.25
N ILE A 416 24.29 1.11 26.82
CA ILE A 416 24.69 -0.07 26.05
C ILE A 416 24.93 -1.28 26.99
N ARG A 417 24.64 -2.49 26.49
CA ARG A 417 24.97 -3.78 27.12
C ARG A 417 25.61 -4.72 26.09
N ILE A 418 26.84 -5.17 26.36
CA ILE A 418 27.56 -6.11 25.50
C ILE A 418 27.38 -7.53 26.05
N LEU A 419 26.99 -8.46 25.18
CA LEU A 419 26.60 -9.83 25.53
C LEU A 419 27.23 -10.81 24.54
N PRO A 420 28.28 -11.57 24.92
CA PRO A 420 28.75 -12.69 24.12
C PRO A 420 27.71 -13.82 24.18
N LEU A 421 27.33 -14.37 23.02
CA LEU A 421 26.29 -15.41 22.94
C LEU A 421 26.85 -16.84 22.75
N ASP A 422 28.16 -17.00 22.53
CA ASP A 422 28.83 -18.30 22.34
C ASP A 422 29.39 -18.93 23.63
#